data_AF-W2NLZ9-F1
#
_entry.id   AF-W2NLZ9-F1
#
_cell.length_a   1.000
_cell.length_b   1.000
_cell.length_c   1.000
_cell.angle_alpha   90.00
_cell.angle_beta   90.00
_cell.angle_gamma   90.00
#
_symmetry.space_group_name_H-M   'P 1'
#
loop_
_entity.id
_entity.type
_entity.pdbx_description
1 polymer ?
#
loop_
_entity_poly.entity_id
_entity_poly.type
_entity_poly.pdbx_seq_one_letter_code
_entity_poly.pdbx_strand_id
1 'polypeptide(L)'
;MAFLSLVPRTTSESICTLSDSEACAVHTLTPSDDDGSVLIYPGGNTRCAFDDYTDSETTFSTNSTYFFQVFPNSGSNKSKLMIFFQGGGACTDEETCSFGLQCSLGASATLTTVATSSSAGILNRSISDNMFKDWNIVFVPYCTGDVHAGNRILEPYESNVAELLGEPQCLGLNYTMYLNGYNNTQSALDWALENYPDVDNLVVGGESAGSLGAQLHSAHIAELWGVNSKGTRFSVIADSYVGAVPANHTGSQSLHFTGVCDVNLGMPATVVADCDAEMATTIEMTESLIEDVPQGNWLFINSKGDLTQRYFYALLEEGIEGYPFTDLVSEQDFYADMSVILDAYQSISTRITTFYVEGTKHVFLADTNFTSYQSDEGLLLGDVLNAWLVSDSSLNSNTTAVTSSSGSSATTTDATTASSTNSGTPGSSTTSATSTASTTSSSTTSTTSFC
;
A
#
# COMPACT_ATOMS: atom_id res chain seq x y z
N MET A 1 -6.16 5.32 -47.48
CA MET A 1 -7.07 4.66 -46.52
C MET A 1 -6.84 5.33 -45.19
N ALA A 2 -7.77 6.19 -44.77
CA ALA A 2 -7.71 6.85 -43.48
C ALA A 2 -8.22 5.85 -42.42
N PHE A 3 -7.38 5.56 -41.42
CA PHE A 3 -7.83 4.90 -40.21
C PHE A 3 -8.66 5.93 -39.44
N LEU A 4 -9.98 5.70 -39.40
CA LEU A 4 -10.86 6.34 -38.44
C LEU A 4 -10.43 5.84 -37.05
N SER A 5 -9.77 6.71 -36.29
CA SER A 5 -9.58 6.52 -34.86
C SER A 5 -10.95 6.36 -34.22
N LEU A 6 -11.21 5.17 -33.66
CA LEU A 6 -12.31 4.94 -32.75
C LEU A 6 -12.12 5.87 -31.56
N VAL A 7 -13.02 6.84 -31.43
CA VAL A 7 -13.21 7.60 -30.19
C VAL A 7 -13.50 6.57 -29.09
N PRO A 8 -12.73 6.51 -27.99
CA PRO A 8 -13.08 5.65 -26.88
C PRO A 8 -14.45 6.06 -26.38
N ARG A 9 -15.37 5.09 -26.26
CA ARG A 9 -16.66 5.30 -25.60
C ARG A 9 -16.35 5.85 -24.21
N THR A 10 -16.91 7.02 -23.90
CA THR A 10 -17.04 7.49 -22.52
C THR A 10 -17.73 6.37 -21.73
N THR A 11 -17.00 5.79 -20.79
CA THR A 11 -17.50 4.79 -19.84
C THR A 11 -18.63 5.41 -19.04
N SER A 12 -19.74 4.71 -18.90
CA SER A 12 -20.85 5.15 -18.06
C SER A 12 -20.50 4.79 -16.63
N GLU A 13 -19.79 5.65 -15.91
CA GLU A 13 -19.58 5.49 -14.46
C GLU A 13 -20.93 5.28 -13.77
N SER A 14 -21.05 4.21 -13.00
CA SER A 14 -22.21 4.01 -12.14
C SER A 14 -21.98 4.73 -10.83
N ILE A 15 -22.90 5.62 -10.46
CA ILE A 15 -22.73 6.53 -9.33
C ILE A 15 -23.97 6.46 -8.44
N CYS A 16 -23.74 6.48 -7.12
CA CYS A 16 -24.77 6.73 -6.13
C CYS A 16 -24.30 7.79 -5.11
N THR A 17 -25.17 8.73 -4.77
CA THR A 17 -24.86 9.80 -3.81
C THR A 17 -25.72 9.62 -2.56
N LEU A 18 -25.08 9.50 -1.39
CA LEU A 18 -25.78 9.36 -0.12
C LEU A 18 -26.55 10.65 0.21
N SER A 19 -27.78 10.50 0.67
CA SER A 19 -28.65 11.58 1.13
C SER A 19 -29.73 11.06 2.06
N ASP A 20 -30.50 11.95 2.70
CA ASP A 20 -31.66 11.57 3.53
C ASP A 20 -32.69 10.69 2.78
N SER A 21 -32.71 10.76 1.44
CA SER A 21 -33.62 10.00 0.57
C SER A 21 -32.98 8.80 -0.15
N GLU A 22 -31.66 8.69 -0.13
CA GLU A 22 -30.92 7.65 -0.84
C GLU A 22 -29.80 7.10 0.04
N ALA A 23 -29.94 5.84 0.45
CA ALA A 23 -29.00 5.14 1.31
C ALA A 23 -27.91 4.38 0.52
N CYS A 24 -27.98 4.40 -0.81
CA CYS A 24 -27.11 3.65 -1.70
C CYS A 24 -27.00 2.17 -1.30
N ALA A 25 -28.14 1.57 -0.93
CA ALA A 25 -28.16 0.22 -0.41
C ALA A 25 -27.67 -0.78 -1.47
N VAL A 26 -26.77 -1.69 -1.10
CA VAL A 26 -26.11 -2.63 -2.02
C VAL A 26 -27.07 -3.41 -2.93
N HIS A 27 -28.28 -3.70 -2.45
CA HIS A 27 -29.29 -4.46 -3.19
C HIS A 27 -30.07 -3.62 -4.22
N THR A 28 -29.97 -2.29 -4.17
CA THR A 28 -30.57 -1.37 -5.14
C THR A 28 -29.55 -0.83 -6.15
N LEU A 29 -28.26 -0.98 -5.86
CA LEU A 29 -27.18 -0.55 -6.74
C LEU A 29 -27.24 -1.27 -8.10
N THR A 30 -26.91 -0.52 -9.15
CA THR A 30 -26.74 -1.04 -10.51
C THR A 30 -25.27 -0.90 -10.91
N PRO A 31 -24.43 -1.94 -10.75
CA PRO A 31 -23.02 -1.86 -11.10
C PRO A 31 -22.78 -1.53 -12.58
N SER A 32 -21.66 -0.87 -12.85
CA SER A 32 -21.17 -0.58 -14.21
C SER A 32 -20.99 -1.88 -15.00
N ASP A 33 -21.37 -1.87 -16.28
CA ASP A 33 -21.14 -2.98 -17.22
C ASP A 33 -19.64 -3.20 -17.52
N ASP A 34 -18.78 -2.22 -17.23
CA ASP A 34 -17.35 -2.26 -17.55
C ASP A 34 -16.56 -3.09 -16.53
N ASP A 35 -16.66 -2.74 -15.25
CA ASP A 35 -15.87 -3.33 -14.17
C ASP A 35 -16.71 -3.93 -13.03
N GLY A 36 -18.03 -3.81 -13.09
CA GLY A 36 -18.92 -4.29 -12.04
C GLY A 36 -18.89 -3.45 -10.76
N SER A 37 -18.48 -2.19 -10.84
CA SER A 37 -18.39 -1.28 -9.69
C SER A 37 -19.43 -0.16 -9.69
N VAL A 38 -19.60 0.47 -8.53
CA VAL A 38 -20.35 1.73 -8.33
C VAL A 38 -19.50 2.67 -7.48
N LEU A 39 -19.47 3.96 -7.83
CA LEU A 39 -18.88 5.00 -6.99
C LEU A 39 -19.94 5.54 -6.02
N ILE A 40 -19.63 5.49 -4.73
CA ILE A 40 -20.47 6.02 -3.67
C ILE A 40 -19.90 7.35 -3.22
N TYR A 41 -20.69 8.41 -3.36
CA TYR A 41 -20.36 9.76 -2.88
C TYR A 41 -21.02 9.97 -1.52
N PRO A 42 -20.27 9.86 -0.42
CA PRO A 42 -20.85 9.95 0.92
C PRO A 42 -21.23 11.38 1.33
N GLY A 43 -20.55 12.40 0.80
CA GLY A 43 -20.75 13.78 1.21
C GLY A 43 -20.43 13.99 2.69
N GLY A 44 -21.18 14.87 3.36
CA GLY A 44 -20.93 15.17 4.78
C GLY A 44 -19.54 15.77 4.99
N ASN A 45 -18.75 15.17 5.89
CA ASN A 45 -17.41 15.64 6.25
C ASN A 45 -16.30 15.01 5.39
N THR A 46 -16.61 14.21 4.38
CA THR A 46 -15.59 13.59 3.54
C THR A 46 -15.02 14.58 2.54
N ARG A 47 -13.71 14.54 2.33
CA ARG A 47 -12.99 15.38 1.37
C ARG A 47 -11.55 14.91 1.15
N CYS A 48 -10.95 15.35 0.07
CA CYS A 48 -9.51 15.22 -0.16
C CYS A 48 -8.70 16.42 0.40
N ALA A 49 -7.37 16.30 0.33
CA ALA A 49 -6.39 17.14 1.01
C ALA A 49 -6.55 18.65 0.75
N PHE A 50 -6.88 19.05 -0.47
CA PHE A 50 -6.89 20.45 -0.89
C PHE A 50 -8.19 20.82 -1.61
N ASP A 51 -8.48 22.11 -1.66
CA ASP A 51 -9.50 22.65 -2.57
C ASP A 51 -9.06 22.46 -4.03
N ASP A 52 -10.01 22.56 -4.97
CA ASP A 52 -9.79 22.22 -6.38
C ASP A 52 -8.77 23.12 -7.06
N TYR A 53 -7.74 22.50 -7.66
CA TYR A 53 -6.69 23.19 -8.39
C TYR A 53 -6.20 22.32 -9.55
N THR A 54 -5.72 22.97 -10.61
CA THR A 54 -5.02 22.28 -11.70
C THR A 54 -3.97 23.22 -12.25
N ASP A 55 -2.75 22.71 -12.34
CA ASP A 55 -1.67 23.38 -13.05
C ASP A 55 -1.28 22.56 -14.29
N SER A 56 -1.10 23.25 -15.40
CA SER A 56 -0.73 22.62 -16.67
C SER A 56 0.78 22.44 -16.84
N GLU A 57 1.61 23.16 -16.07
CA GLU A 57 3.07 23.13 -16.20
C GLU A 57 3.65 21.93 -15.45
N THR A 58 3.29 21.77 -14.18
CA THR A 58 3.69 20.66 -13.30
C THR A 58 2.82 19.42 -13.46
N THR A 59 1.66 19.57 -14.10
CA THR A 59 0.57 18.57 -14.18
C THR A 59 -0.05 18.20 -12.83
N PHE A 60 0.30 18.94 -11.76
CA PHE A 60 -0.29 18.75 -10.44
C PHE A 60 -1.77 19.16 -10.46
N SER A 61 -2.60 18.34 -9.82
CA SER A 61 -4.03 18.61 -9.70
C SER A 61 -4.54 18.16 -8.35
N THR A 62 -5.57 18.82 -7.86
CA THR A 62 -6.27 18.49 -6.62
C THR A 62 -7.76 18.52 -6.89
N ASN A 63 -8.51 17.67 -6.18
CA ASN A 63 -9.96 17.65 -6.24
C ASN A 63 -10.47 17.37 -4.85
N SER A 64 -11.19 18.32 -4.27
CA SER A 64 -11.72 18.25 -2.92
C SER A 64 -12.74 17.13 -2.72
N THR A 65 -13.37 16.64 -3.80
CA THR A 65 -14.44 15.66 -3.75
C THR A 65 -13.90 14.26 -3.44
N TYR A 66 -14.47 13.64 -2.40
CA TYR A 66 -14.20 12.25 -2.04
C TYR A 66 -15.34 11.32 -2.48
N PHE A 67 -14.98 10.09 -2.85
CA PHE A 67 -15.88 8.96 -3.03
C PHE A 67 -15.15 7.67 -2.66
N PHE A 68 -15.88 6.60 -2.38
CA PHE A 68 -15.35 5.25 -2.33
C PHE A 68 -16.00 4.38 -3.39
N GLN A 69 -15.34 3.29 -3.80
CA GLN A 69 -15.80 2.43 -4.88
C GLN A 69 -16.22 1.08 -4.32
N VAL A 70 -17.36 0.58 -4.78
CA VAL A 70 -17.91 -0.70 -4.31
C VAL A 70 -18.07 -1.66 -5.46
N PHE A 71 -17.72 -2.92 -5.22
CA PHE A 71 -17.87 -4.04 -6.16
C PHE A 71 -18.80 -5.07 -5.51
N PRO A 72 -20.14 -4.95 -5.67
CA PRO A 72 -21.06 -5.93 -5.15
C PRO A 72 -20.84 -7.31 -5.77
N ASN A 73 -21.00 -8.38 -4.99
CA ASN A 73 -21.07 -9.71 -5.54
C ASN A 73 -22.25 -9.83 -6.53
N SER A 74 -21.98 -10.27 -7.76
CA SER A 74 -22.99 -10.39 -8.83
C SER A 74 -24.12 -11.37 -8.53
N GLY A 75 -23.88 -12.35 -7.65
CA GLY A 75 -24.87 -13.30 -7.14
C GLY A 75 -25.59 -12.85 -5.87
N SER A 76 -25.40 -11.59 -5.43
CA SER A 76 -25.95 -11.03 -4.18
C SER A 76 -25.52 -11.76 -2.90
N ASN A 77 -24.46 -12.57 -2.94
CA ASN A 77 -23.91 -13.22 -1.75
C ASN A 77 -23.12 -12.21 -0.92
N LYS A 78 -23.51 -12.03 0.34
CA LYS A 78 -22.90 -11.07 1.28
C LYS A 78 -21.87 -11.68 2.25
N SER A 79 -21.63 -13.00 2.21
CA SER A 79 -20.79 -13.72 3.18
C SER A 79 -19.30 -13.36 3.16
N LYS A 80 -18.80 -12.74 2.09
CA LYS A 80 -17.39 -12.39 1.92
C LYS A 80 -17.24 -10.91 1.58
N LEU A 81 -16.51 -10.19 2.42
CA LEU A 81 -16.22 -8.78 2.27
C LEU A 81 -14.72 -8.54 2.34
N MET A 82 -14.23 -7.70 1.43
CA MET A 82 -12.92 -7.10 1.48
C MET A 82 -13.07 -5.58 1.60
N ILE A 83 -12.35 -4.97 2.53
CA ILE A 83 -12.13 -3.53 2.59
C ILE A 83 -10.68 -3.31 2.15
N PHE A 84 -10.48 -2.58 1.06
CA PHE A 84 -9.17 -2.45 0.42
C PHE A 84 -8.76 -0.98 0.28
N PHE A 85 -7.64 -0.61 0.90
CA PHE A 85 -7.14 0.76 0.97
C PHE A 85 -6.11 1.02 -0.12
N GLN A 86 -6.32 2.09 -0.89
CA GLN A 86 -5.40 2.51 -1.95
C GLN A 86 -4.08 3.06 -1.38
N GLY A 87 -2.99 2.85 -2.10
CA GLY A 87 -1.72 3.55 -1.90
C GLY A 87 -1.71 4.99 -2.45
N GLY A 88 -0.55 5.63 -2.41
CA GLY A 88 -0.35 6.97 -2.99
C GLY A 88 0.48 7.90 -2.12
N GLY A 89 1.55 7.38 -1.51
CA GLY A 89 2.50 8.19 -0.73
C GLY A 89 1.94 8.79 0.57
N ALA A 90 2.58 9.84 1.07
CA ALA A 90 2.21 10.53 2.31
C ALA A 90 2.94 11.87 2.40
N CYS A 91 2.51 12.70 3.35
CA CYS A 91 3.38 13.72 3.93
C CYS A 91 3.64 13.41 5.41
N THR A 92 4.74 13.93 5.93
CA THR A 92 5.29 13.56 7.24
C THR A 92 5.45 14.75 8.18
N ASP A 93 5.41 15.97 7.65
CA ASP A 93 5.63 17.23 8.36
C ASP A 93 5.02 18.42 7.59
N GLU A 94 5.20 19.63 8.13
CA GLU A 94 4.63 20.87 7.57
C GLU A 94 5.16 21.18 6.16
N GLU A 95 6.44 20.88 5.88
CA GLU A 95 7.06 21.08 4.57
C GLU A 95 6.44 20.15 3.52
N THR A 96 6.48 18.85 3.79
CA THR A 96 5.95 17.81 2.90
C THR A 96 4.44 17.89 2.73
N CYS A 97 3.71 18.39 3.72
CA CYS A 97 2.26 18.59 3.60
C CYS A 97 1.88 19.90 2.89
N SER A 98 2.83 20.78 2.58
CA SER A 98 2.53 22.07 1.99
C SER A 98 2.06 21.94 0.53
N PHE A 99 1.02 22.69 0.18
CA PHE A 99 0.50 22.74 -1.18
C PHE A 99 1.58 23.16 -2.19
N GLY A 100 2.32 24.23 -1.85
CA GLY A 100 3.32 24.81 -2.75
C GLY A 100 4.41 23.80 -3.10
N LEU A 101 4.88 23.03 -2.12
CA LEU A 101 5.87 21.97 -2.38
C LEU A 101 5.28 20.86 -3.26
N GLN A 102 4.11 20.34 -2.94
CA GLN A 102 3.50 19.24 -3.71
C GLN A 102 3.22 19.66 -5.16
N CYS A 103 2.74 20.89 -5.37
CA CYS A 103 2.59 21.49 -6.69
C CYS A 103 3.93 21.60 -7.41
N SER A 104 4.96 22.17 -6.77
CA SER A 104 6.28 22.35 -7.37
C SER A 104 6.99 21.03 -7.69
N LEU A 105 6.73 19.97 -6.92
CA LEU A 105 7.23 18.62 -7.21
C LEU A 105 6.51 17.97 -8.41
N GLY A 106 5.25 18.33 -8.66
CA GLY A 106 4.46 17.84 -9.79
C GLY A 106 4.36 16.32 -9.82
N ALA A 107 4.89 15.70 -10.88
CA ALA A 107 4.94 14.24 -11.02
C ALA A 107 5.79 13.51 -9.96
N SER A 108 6.60 14.26 -9.19
CA SER A 108 7.37 13.75 -8.05
C SER A 108 6.75 14.13 -6.69
N ALA A 109 5.48 14.56 -6.68
CA ALA A 109 4.73 14.79 -5.44
C ALA A 109 4.81 13.57 -4.52
N THR A 110 4.90 13.82 -3.21
CA THR A 110 5.05 12.75 -2.20
C THR A 110 3.72 12.10 -1.84
N LEU A 111 2.59 12.68 -2.27
CA LEU A 111 1.25 12.17 -1.97
C LEU A 111 0.26 12.39 -3.12
N THR A 112 -0.76 11.54 -3.19
CA THR A 112 -1.92 11.72 -4.07
C THR A 112 -2.96 12.65 -3.43
N THR A 113 -3.57 13.50 -4.25
CA THR A 113 -4.49 14.58 -3.82
C THR A 113 -5.89 14.48 -4.45
N VAL A 114 -6.14 13.40 -5.19
CA VAL A 114 -7.38 13.16 -5.93
C VAL A 114 -7.84 11.74 -5.65
N ALA A 115 -9.10 11.56 -5.24
CA ALA A 115 -9.70 10.24 -5.14
C ALA A 115 -9.88 9.65 -6.54
N THR A 116 -9.32 8.46 -6.78
CA THR A 116 -9.40 7.76 -8.07
C THR A 116 -10.04 6.39 -7.89
N SER A 117 -10.93 6.01 -8.81
CA SER A 117 -11.39 4.62 -8.90
C SER A 117 -10.30 3.73 -9.49
N SER A 118 -10.34 2.44 -9.15
CA SER A 118 -9.39 1.45 -9.68
C SER A 118 -10.08 0.11 -9.87
N SER A 119 -9.80 -0.52 -11.02
CA SER A 119 -10.22 -1.89 -11.33
C SER A 119 -9.00 -2.72 -11.74
N ALA A 120 -7.84 -2.39 -11.17
CA ALA A 120 -6.55 -3.03 -11.42
C ALA A 120 -6.31 -4.22 -10.47
N GLY A 121 -5.43 -5.13 -10.89
CA GLY A 121 -4.95 -6.27 -10.10
C GLY A 121 -6.04 -6.99 -9.29
N ILE A 122 -5.91 -6.98 -7.95
CA ILE A 122 -6.81 -7.64 -7.01
C ILE A 122 -8.28 -7.19 -7.13
N LEU A 123 -8.54 -5.97 -7.61
CA LEU A 123 -9.88 -5.43 -7.85
C LEU A 123 -10.45 -5.86 -9.21
N ASN A 124 -9.60 -6.30 -10.14
CA ASN A 124 -10.02 -6.67 -11.49
C ASN A 124 -10.74 -8.03 -11.49
N ARG A 125 -12.07 -7.98 -11.69
CA ARG A 125 -12.93 -9.17 -11.72
C ARG A 125 -12.80 -10.01 -12.99
N SER A 126 -12.17 -9.46 -14.04
CA SER A 126 -11.95 -10.15 -15.32
C SER A 126 -10.71 -11.06 -15.30
N ILE A 127 -9.84 -10.93 -14.30
CA ILE A 127 -8.68 -11.80 -14.11
C ILE A 127 -9.18 -13.17 -13.64
N SER A 128 -8.95 -14.21 -14.46
CA SER A 128 -9.58 -15.53 -14.26
C SER A 128 -9.18 -16.22 -12.95
N ASP A 129 -7.93 -16.03 -12.54
CA ASP A 129 -7.29 -16.59 -11.35
C ASP A 129 -7.30 -15.62 -10.16
N ASN A 130 -7.95 -14.46 -10.27
CA ASN A 130 -8.20 -13.59 -9.12
C ASN A 130 -9.22 -14.26 -8.18
N MET A 131 -8.73 -14.76 -7.05
CA MET A 131 -9.49 -15.38 -5.97
C MET A 131 -10.49 -14.45 -5.26
N PHE A 132 -10.38 -13.13 -5.49
CA PHE A 132 -11.27 -12.11 -4.94
C PHE A 132 -12.33 -11.63 -5.93
N LYS A 133 -12.30 -12.09 -7.19
CA LYS A 133 -13.20 -11.62 -8.26
C LYS A 133 -14.69 -11.82 -7.98
N ASP A 134 -15.05 -12.65 -7.01
CA ASP A 134 -16.43 -12.93 -6.59
C ASP A 134 -16.72 -12.43 -5.17
N TRP A 135 -15.83 -11.65 -4.55
CA TRP A 135 -16.08 -11.04 -3.25
C TRP A 135 -16.90 -9.76 -3.39
N ASN A 136 -17.51 -9.33 -2.29
CA ASN A 136 -17.87 -7.91 -2.15
C ASN A 136 -16.59 -7.16 -1.81
N ILE A 137 -16.32 -6.06 -2.49
CA ILE A 137 -15.15 -5.22 -2.22
C ILE A 137 -15.60 -3.79 -1.99
N VAL A 138 -15.12 -3.18 -0.91
CA VAL A 138 -15.17 -1.74 -0.66
C VAL A 138 -13.75 -1.23 -0.81
N PHE A 139 -13.49 -0.60 -1.95
CA PHE A 139 -12.23 0.05 -2.23
C PHE A 139 -12.29 1.49 -1.70
N VAL A 140 -11.28 1.87 -0.90
CA VAL A 140 -11.17 3.16 -0.22
C VAL A 140 -10.04 3.94 -0.92
N PRO A 141 -10.36 4.88 -1.82
CA PRO A 141 -9.36 5.71 -2.49
C PRO A 141 -8.61 6.59 -1.51
N TYR A 142 -7.38 6.95 -1.87
CA TYR A 142 -6.50 7.75 -1.04
C TYR A 142 -6.18 9.09 -1.69
N CYS A 143 -6.41 10.18 -0.95
CA CYS A 143 -6.22 11.54 -1.47
C CYS A 143 -5.91 12.58 -0.40
N THR A 144 -5.47 12.13 0.78
CA THR A 144 -5.37 12.96 2.00
C THR A 144 -3.96 13.05 2.57
N GLY A 145 -2.99 12.27 2.09
CA GLY A 145 -1.59 12.34 2.53
C GLY A 145 -1.31 11.83 3.96
N ASP A 146 -2.32 11.23 4.60
CA ASP A 146 -2.36 10.89 6.02
C ASP A 146 -2.66 9.40 6.32
N VAL A 147 -2.30 8.53 5.37
CA VAL A 147 -2.35 7.07 5.48
C VAL A 147 -3.71 6.51 5.92
N HIS A 148 -4.80 7.16 5.48
CA HIS A 148 -6.21 6.82 5.75
C HIS A 148 -6.66 7.02 7.20
N ALA A 149 -5.84 7.61 8.06
CA ALA A 149 -6.12 7.69 9.50
C ALA A 149 -5.94 9.10 10.10
N GLY A 150 -5.44 10.08 9.34
CA GLY A 150 -5.33 11.46 9.81
C GLY A 150 -6.67 12.13 10.04
N ASN A 151 -6.67 13.10 10.97
CA ASN A 151 -7.84 13.91 11.31
C ASN A 151 -7.40 15.31 11.80
N ARG A 152 -6.71 16.04 10.94
CA ARG A 152 -6.11 17.34 11.26
C ARG A 152 -6.28 18.33 10.12
N ILE A 153 -6.42 19.60 10.47
CA ILE A 153 -6.38 20.72 9.52
C ILE A 153 -5.05 21.44 9.71
N LEU A 154 -4.29 21.61 8.63
CA LEU A 154 -3.07 22.40 8.61
C LEU A 154 -3.38 23.74 7.95
N GLU A 155 -3.13 24.81 8.69
CA GLU A 155 -3.18 26.16 8.13
C GLU A 155 -2.18 26.28 6.96
N PRO A 156 -2.44 27.16 5.99
CA PRO A 156 -1.56 27.31 4.85
C PRO A 156 -0.11 27.58 5.27
N TYR A 157 0.80 26.79 4.70
CA TYR A 157 2.23 26.91 4.90
C TYR A 157 2.93 27.09 3.55
N GLU A 158 3.90 28.01 3.52
CA GLU A 158 4.71 28.27 2.33
C GLU A 158 6.09 27.65 2.53
N SER A 159 6.35 26.54 1.83
CA SER A 159 7.63 25.83 1.87
C SER A 159 8.75 26.66 1.28
N ASN A 160 9.86 26.77 2.01
CA ASN A 160 11.10 27.38 1.52
C ASN A 160 11.75 26.52 0.41
N VAL A 161 11.57 25.20 0.44
CA VAL A 161 12.08 24.27 -0.57
C VAL A 161 11.29 24.41 -1.88
N ALA A 162 9.99 24.68 -1.81
CA ALA A 162 9.17 24.93 -2.99
C ALA A 162 9.70 26.08 -3.86
N GLU A 163 10.21 27.16 -3.24
CA GLU A 163 10.81 28.28 -3.97
C GLU A 163 12.05 27.87 -4.78
N LEU A 164 12.83 26.89 -4.27
CA LEU A 164 14.05 26.42 -4.91
C LEU A 164 13.79 25.51 -6.11
N LEU A 165 12.58 24.92 -6.20
CA LEU A 165 12.17 24.05 -7.30
C LEU A 165 11.82 24.83 -8.58
N GLY A 166 11.64 26.15 -8.49
CA GLY A 166 11.56 27.02 -9.67
C GLY A 166 10.19 27.06 -10.35
N GLU A 167 9.12 26.73 -9.63
CA GLU A 167 7.73 26.71 -10.11
C GLU A 167 6.92 27.87 -9.48
N PRO A 168 7.09 29.13 -9.93
CA PRO A 168 6.49 30.30 -9.28
C PRO A 168 4.95 30.33 -9.28
N GLN A 169 4.31 29.59 -10.19
CA GLN A 169 2.86 29.41 -10.27
C GLN A 169 2.28 28.57 -9.12
N CYS A 170 3.12 27.79 -8.43
CA CYS A 170 2.77 26.99 -7.26
C CYS A 170 2.88 27.77 -5.94
N LEU A 171 3.49 28.95 -5.95
CA LEU A 171 3.82 29.72 -4.75
C LEU A 171 2.74 30.75 -4.38
N GLY A 172 2.58 31.02 -3.09
CA GLY A 172 1.70 32.08 -2.58
C GLY A 172 0.20 31.82 -2.78
N LEU A 173 -0.17 30.55 -2.99
CA LEU A 173 -1.56 30.14 -3.24
C LEU A 173 -2.39 29.95 -1.96
N ASN A 174 -1.74 29.88 -0.79
CA ASN A 174 -2.36 29.88 0.54
C ASN A 174 -3.48 28.83 0.71
N TYR A 175 -3.21 27.59 0.31
CA TYR A 175 -4.12 26.46 0.48
C TYR A 175 -3.99 25.83 1.87
N THR A 176 -5.11 25.62 2.54
CA THR A 176 -5.23 24.80 3.75
C THR A 176 -5.16 23.32 3.36
N MET A 177 -4.42 22.51 4.12
CA MET A 177 -4.44 21.06 3.96
C MET A 177 -5.42 20.41 4.96
N TYR A 178 -6.21 19.48 4.46
CA TYR A 178 -7.16 18.67 5.23
C TYR A 178 -6.69 17.22 5.25
N LEU A 179 -6.02 16.83 6.34
CA LEU A 179 -5.69 15.44 6.66
C LEU A 179 -6.99 14.79 7.19
N ASN A 180 -7.81 14.30 6.28
CA ASN A 180 -9.19 13.87 6.53
C ASN A 180 -9.42 12.36 6.29
N GLY A 181 -8.35 11.58 6.25
CA GLY A 181 -8.36 10.15 5.96
C GLY A 181 -9.25 9.36 6.90
N TYR A 182 -9.25 9.69 8.21
CA TYR A 182 -10.12 9.01 9.17
C TYR A 182 -11.60 9.19 8.85
N ASN A 183 -12.04 10.42 8.58
CA ASN A 183 -13.45 10.69 8.26
C ASN A 183 -13.88 10.06 6.93
N ASN A 184 -12.98 10.04 5.94
CA ASN A 184 -13.20 9.35 4.67
C ASN A 184 -13.36 7.84 4.88
N THR A 185 -12.43 7.22 5.61
CA THR A 185 -12.47 5.80 5.95
C THR A 185 -13.74 5.45 6.72
N GLN A 186 -14.06 6.20 7.77
CA GLN A 186 -15.27 5.94 8.58
C GLN A 186 -16.55 6.00 7.75
N SER A 187 -16.67 6.95 6.81
CA SER A 187 -17.83 7.00 5.92
C SER A 187 -18.00 5.72 5.07
N ALA A 188 -16.89 5.12 4.62
CA ALA A 188 -16.91 3.87 3.87
C ALA A 188 -17.20 2.67 4.78
N LEU A 189 -16.65 2.65 5.99
CA LEU A 189 -16.90 1.60 7.00
C LEU A 189 -18.35 1.60 7.47
N ASP A 190 -18.93 2.77 7.77
CA ASP A 190 -20.33 2.91 8.15
C ASP A 190 -21.27 2.38 7.07
N TRP A 191 -21.02 2.77 5.80
CA TRP A 191 -21.79 2.25 4.67
C TRP A 191 -21.60 0.73 4.53
N ALA A 192 -20.37 0.23 4.65
CA ALA A 192 -20.07 -1.19 4.50
C ALA A 192 -20.74 -2.03 5.61
N LEU A 193 -20.72 -1.56 6.85
CA LEU A 193 -21.31 -2.25 8.00
C LEU A 193 -22.84 -2.33 7.88
N GLU A 194 -23.49 -1.25 7.45
CA GLU A 194 -24.95 -1.24 7.20
C GLU A 194 -25.34 -2.22 6.07
N ASN A 195 -24.50 -2.35 5.04
CA ASN A 195 -24.79 -3.18 3.88
C ASN A 195 -24.37 -4.65 4.03
N TYR A 196 -23.36 -4.92 4.86
CA TYR A 196 -22.75 -6.22 5.11
C TYR A 196 -22.53 -6.47 6.62
N PRO A 197 -23.58 -6.40 7.46
CA PRO A 197 -23.42 -6.50 8.91
C PRO A 197 -22.97 -7.89 9.37
N ASP A 198 -23.30 -8.92 8.59
CA ASP A 198 -23.01 -10.32 8.88
C ASP A 198 -22.22 -10.95 7.73
N VAL A 199 -20.92 -11.17 7.97
CA VAL A 199 -20.00 -11.79 7.02
C VAL A 199 -19.30 -12.98 7.67
N ASP A 200 -19.08 -14.03 6.88
CA ASP A 200 -18.32 -15.21 7.30
C ASP A 200 -16.82 -14.94 7.18
N ASN A 201 -16.42 -14.14 6.18
CA ASN A 201 -15.03 -13.78 5.90
C ASN A 201 -14.92 -12.27 5.70
N LEU A 202 -14.05 -11.65 6.50
CA LEU A 202 -13.69 -10.25 6.41
C LEU A 202 -12.19 -10.12 6.17
N VAL A 203 -11.84 -9.53 5.03
CA VAL A 203 -10.46 -9.17 4.70
C VAL A 203 -10.32 -7.66 4.78
N VAL A 204 -9.32 -7.20 5.50
CA VAL A 204 -8.84 -5.82 5.45
C VAL A 204 -7.51 -5.85 4.71
N GLY A 205 -7.32 -5.01 3.71
CA GLY A 205 -6.07 -5.01 2.97
C GLY A 205 -5.75 -3.67 2.37
N GLY A 206 -4.53 -3.52 1.88
CA GLY A 206 -4.14 -2.34 1.15
C GLY A 206 -2.71 -2.43 0.66
N GLU A 207 -2.33 -1.43 -0.10
CA GLU A 207 -1.03 -1.34 -0.76
C GLU A 207 -0.34 -0.02 -0.43
N SER A 208 0.99 -0.01 -0.27
CA SER A 208 1.76 1.20 0.05
C SER A 208 1.21 1.91 1.30
N ALA A 209 0.88 3.20 1.24
CA ALA A 209 0.19 3.93 2.31
C ALA A 209 -1.14 3.26 2.76
N GLY A 210 -1.85 2.62 1.83
CA GLY A 210 -3.05 1.84 2.13
C GLY A 210 -2.75 0.56 2.92
N SER A 211 -1.56 -0.03 2.77
CA SER A 211 -1.12 -1.14 3.62
C SER A 211 -0.99 -0.67 5.07
N LEU A 212 -0.39 0.49 5.33
CA LEU A 212 -0.38 1.06 6.68
C LEU A 212 -1.80 1.37 7.19
N GLY A 213 -2.65 1.96 6.35
CA GLY A 213 -4.06 2.19 6.70
C GLY A 213 -4.80 0.91 7.09
N ALA A 214 -4.60 -0.18 6.34
CA ALA A 214 -5.17 -1.50 6.62
C ALA A 214 -4.69 -2.06 7.97
N GLN A 215 -3.41 -1.87 8.29
CA GLN A 215 -2.84 -2.28 9.57
C GLN A 215 -3.46 -1.47 10.71
N LEU A 216 -3.43 -0.13 10.62
CA LEU A 216 -3.95 0.80 11.65
C LEU A 216 -5.44 0.59 11.95
N HIS A 217 -6.27 0.41 10.92
CA HIS A 217 -7.72 0.22 11.10
C HIS A 217 -8.12 -1.22 11.45
N SER A 218 -7.18 -2.18 11.48
CA SER A 218 -7.50 -3.60 11.60
C SER A 218 -8.31 -3.96 12.86
N ALA A 219 -7.87 -3.52 14.04
CA ALA A 219 -8.54 -3.78 15.31
C ALA A 219 -9.92 -3.11 15.36
N HIS A 220 -10.00 -1.83 14.96
CA HIS A 220 -11.27 -1.11 14.92
C HIS A 220 -12.29 -1.76 13.96
N ILE A 221 -11.87 -2.18 12.76
CA ILE A 221 -12.75 -2.90 11.84
C ILE A 221 -13.19 -4.25 12.44
N ALA A 222 -12.28 -4.98 13.10
CA ALA A 222 -12.65 -6.23 13.76
C ALA A 222 -13.69 -6.02 14.88
N GLU A 223 -13.58 -4.92 15.63
CA GLU A 223 -14.55 -4.49 16.63
C GLU A 223 -15.91 -4.18 16.00
N LEU A 224 -15.95 -3.34 14.96
CA LEU A 224 -17.18 -2.92 14.26
C LEU A 224 -17.99 -4.13 13.75
N TRP A 225 -17.32 -5.12 13.17
CA TRP A 225 -17.98 -6.36 12.70
C TRP A 225 -18.20 -7.40 13.80
N GLY A 226 -17.73 -7.15 15.02
CA GLY A 226 -17.85 -8.06 16.15
C GLY A 226 -17.16 -9.39 15.91
N VAL A 227 -16.01 -9.39 15.21
CA VAL A 227 -15.29 -10.59 14.73
C VAL A 227 -15.16 -11.65 15.83
N ASN A 228 -14.70 -11.24 17.02
CA ASN A 228 -14.52 -12.13 18.17
C ASN A 228 -15.82 -12.82 18.59
N SER A 229 -16.93 -12.07 18.59
CA SER A 229 -18.23 -12.56 19.06
C SER A 229 -18.97 -13.40 18.01
N LYS A 230 -18.79 -13.10 16.72
CA LYS A 230 -19.46 -13.77 15.61
C LYS A 230 -18.69 -14.97 15.07
N GLY A 231 -17.40 -15.11 15.44
CA GLY A 231 -16.54 -16.14 14.87
C GLY A 231 -16.25 -15.91 13.38
N THR A 232 -16.34 -14.65 12.93
CA THR A 232 -16.00 -14.25 11.55
C THR A 232 -14.52 -14.53 11.31
N ARG A 233 -14.20 -15.11 10.16
CA ARG A 233 -12.80 -15.27 9.74
C ARG A 233 -12.24 -13.92 9.33
N PHE A 234 -11.28 -13.42 10.11
CA PHE A 234 -10.66 -12.11 9.89
C PHE A 234 -9.24 -12.27 9.36
N SER A 235 -8.89 -11.51 8.33
CA SER A 235 -7.56 -11.55 7.75
C SER A 235 -7.09 -10.16 7.28
N VAL A 236 -5.79 -9.88 7.39
CA VAL A 236 -5.17 -8.60 7.02
C VAL A 236 -4.10 -8.82 5.95
N ILE A 237 -4.16 -8.10 4.83
CA ILE A 237 -3.14 -8.12 3.76
C ILE A 237 -2.42 -6.78 3.69
N ALA A 238 -1.12 -6.80 3.94
CA ALA A 238 -0.25 -5.63 3.90
C ALA A 238 0.73 -5.75 2.73
N ASP A 239 0.47 -5.03 1.64
CA ASP A 239 1.32 -5.02 0.44
C ASP A 239 2.25 -3.79 0.43
N SER A 240 3.57 -4.02 0.43
CA SER A 240 4.61 -3.02 0.28
C SER A 240 4.67 -1.95 1.40
N TYR A 241 4.41 -2.35 2.65
CA TYR A 241 4.72 -1.53 3.83
C TYR A 241 4.87 -2.37 5.11
N VAL A 242 5.94 -2.12 5.88
CA VAL A 242 6.17 -2.73 7.21
C VAL A 242 6.56 -1.72 8.29
N GLY A 243 6.77 -0.44 7.93
CA GLY A 243 7.14 0.63 8.85
C GLY A 243 8.58 0.59 9.35
N ALA A 244 9.52 0.21 8.47
CA ALA A 244 10.94 0.45 8.68
C ALA A 244 11.23 1.96 8.60
N VAL A 245 11.75 2.52 9.69
CA VAL A 245 12.03 3.96 9.86
C VAL A 245 13.47 4.15 10.35
N PRO A 246 14.08 5.34 10.15
CA PRO A 246 15.44 5.60 10.61
C PRO A 246 15.60 5.47 12.13
N ALA A 247 16.77 5.05 12.59
CA ALA A 247 17.01 4.70 14.00
C ALA A 247 16.78 5.84 15.02
N ASN A 248 16.81 7.10 14.56
CA ASN A 248 16.53 8.30 15.34
C ASN A 248 15.06 8.77 15.26
N HIS A 249 14.21 8.03 14.54
CA HIS A 249 12.78 8.28 14.40
C HIS A 249 11.97 7.17 15.07
N THR A 250 10.81 7.53 15.58
CA THR A 250 9.83 6.55 16.05
C THR A 250 8.75 6.35 14.99
N GLY A 251 8.06 5.21 15.04
CA GLY A 251 6.96 4.93 14.11
C GLY A 251 5.79 5.91 14.27
N SER A 252 5.67 6.56 15.43
CA SER A 252 4.55 7.44 15.77
C SER A 252 4.77 8.92 15.43
N GLN A 253 5.99 9.38 15.12
CA GLN A 253 6.25 10.81 14.86
C GLN A 253 5.37 11.41 13.75
N SER A 254 5.36 10.80 12.57
CA SER A 254 4.53 11.27 11.44
C SER A 254 3.04 11.03 11.69
N LEU A 255 2.69 9.97 12.42
CA LEU A 255 1.31 9.65 12.81
C LEU A 255 0.76 10.70 13.79
N HIS A 256 1.55 11.11 14.77
CA HIS A 256 1.21 12.19 15.69
C HIS A 256 1.02 13.50 14.93
N PHE A 257 1.97 13.85 14.05
CA PHE A 257 1.86 15.04 13.21
C PHE A 257 0.54 15.08 12.42
N THR A 258 0.13 13.95 11.84
CA THR A 258 -1.08 13.87 11.00
C THR A 258 -2.40 13.75 11.79
N GLY A 259 -2.34 13.66 13.13
CA GLY A 259 -3.51 13.49 14.00
C GLY A 259 -4.04 12.06 14.06
N VAL A 260 -3.24 11.07 13.67
CA VAL A 260 -3.59 9.64 13.73
C VAL A 260 -3.68 9.14 15.18
N CYS A 261 -2.85 9.66 16.08
CA CYS A 261 -2.89 9.27 17.50
C CYS A 261 -4.15 9.76 18.22
N ASP A 262 -4.84 10.79 17.68
CA ASP A 262 -6.05 11.39 18.28
C ASP A 262 -7.36 10.62 17.96
N VAL A 263 -7.31 9.63 17.06
CA VAL A 263 -8.49 8.91 16.58
C VAL A 263 -8.58 7.49 17.17
N ASN A 264 -9.80 6.93 17.21
CA ASN A 264 -10.00 5.58 17.72
C ASN A 264 -9.67 4.53 16.65
N LEU A 265 -8.51 3.89 16.79
CA LEU A 265 -8.04 2.81 15.92
C LEU A 265 -8.03 1.43 16.62
N GLY A 266 -8.55 1.35 17.85
CA GLY A 266 -8.54 0.11 18.63
C GLY A 266 -7.22 -0.16 19.36
N MET A 267 -6.26 0.78 19.34
CA MET A 267 -5.01 0.64 20.12
C MET A 267 -5.28 0.78 21.64
N PRO A 268 -4.54 0.05 22.50
CA PRO A 268 -4.62 0.23 23.94
C PRO A 268 -4.25 1.64 24.38
N ALA A 269 -4.86 2.13 25.46
CA ALA A 269 -4.63 3.49 25.96
C ALA A 269 -3.15 3.82 26.27
N THR A 270 -2.33 2.82 26.62
CA THR A 270 -0.89 3.01 26.82
C THR A 270 -0.16 3.27 25.50
N VAL A 271 -0.50 2.52 24.45
CA VAL A 271 0.08 2.69 23.11
C VAL A 271 -0.36 4.03 22.51
N VAL A 272 -1.63 4.42 22.73
CA VAL A 272 -2.12 5.76 22.33
C VAL A 272 -1.33 6.86 23.04
N ALA A 273 -1.11 6.75 24.35
CA ALA A 273 -0.33 7.74 25.09
C ALA A 273 1.13 7.82 24.61
N ASP A 274 1.74 6.69 24.24
CA ASP A 274 3.09 6.67 23.66
C ASP A 274 3.11 7.20 22.22
N CYS A 275 2.04 7.00 21.44
CA CYS A 275 1.85 7.59 20.11
C CYS A 275 1.79 9.12 20.22
N ASP A 276 0.96 9.64 21.14
CA ASP A 276 0.81 11.07 21.41
C ASP A 276 2.10 11.72 21.90
N ALA A 277 2.96 10.96 22.58
CA ALA A 277 4.25 11.41 23.04
C ALA A 277 5.38 11.21 22.00
N GLU A 278 5.06 10.76 20.79
CA GLU A 278 6.01 10.42 19.71
C GLU A 278 7.04 9.36 20.12
N MET A 279 6.70 8.49 21.07
CA MET A 279 7.56 7.45 21.62
C MET A 279 7.24 6.05 21.10
N ALA A 280 5.99 5.81 20.68
CA ALA A 280 5.57 4.50 20.22
C ALA A 280 6.33 4.09 18.94
N THR A 281 6.90 2.90 18.97
CA THR A 281 7.56 2.28 17.82
C THR A 281 6.54 1.67 16.87
N THR A 282 6.92 1.47 15.60
CA THR A 282 6.11 0.70 14.62
C THR A 282 5.74 -0.68 15.17
N ILE A 283 6.70 -1.33 15.82
CA ILE A 283 6.53 -2.67 16.38
C ILE A 283 5.45 -2.65 17.46
N GLU A 284 5.58 -1.78 18.47
CA GLU A 284 4.62 -1.71 19.58
C GLU A 284 3.19 -1.40 19.10
N MET A 285 3.03 -0.47 18.16
CA MET A 285 1.71 -0.14 17.61
C MET A 285 1.09 -1.34 16.89
N THR A 286 1.82 -1.98 15.97
CA THR A 286 1.29 -3.08 15.17
C THR A 286 1.11 -4.36 16.00
N GLU A 287 2.00 -4.66 16.94
CA GLU A 287 1.84 -5.76 17.89
C GLU A 287 0.55 -5.61 18.68
N SER A 288 0.25 -4.41 19.17
CA SER A 288 -0.99 -4.16 19.92
C SER A 288 -2.27 -4.44 19.11
N LEU A 289 -2.24 -4.17 17.80
CA LEU A 289 -3.35 -4.43 16.88
C LEU A 289 -3.47 -5.92 16.54
N ILE A 290 -2.34 -6.63 16.41
CA ILE A 290 -2.30 -8.09 16.23
C ILE A 290 -2.86 -8.80 17.47
N GLU A 291 -2.47 -8.35 18.67
CA GLU A 291 -2.89 -8.95 19.94
C GLU A 291 -4.39 -8.73 20.24
N ASP A 292 -4.98 -7.63 19.79
CA ASP A 292 -6.41 -7.35 19.96
C ASP A 292 -7.30 -8.33 19.16
N VAL A 293 -6.77 -8.83 18.03
CA VAL A 293 -7.47 -9.76 17.13
C VAL A 293 -6.63 -11.04 16.93
N PRO A 294 -6.44 -11.87 17.97
CA PRO A 294 -5.45 -12.95 17.95
C PRO A 294 -5.77 -14.10 16.96
N GLN A 295 -7.03 -14.21 16.52
CA GLN A 295 -7.44 -15.14 15.45
C GLN A 295 -7.21 -14.57 14.04
N GLY A 296 -6.82 -13.30 13.91
CA GLY A 296 -6.55 -12.65 12.63
C GLY A 296 -5.36 -13.29 11.92
N ASN A 297 -5.53 -13.61 10.64
CA ASN A 297 -4.40 -14.06 9.80
C ASN A 297 -3.81 -12.85 9.08
N TRP A 298 -2.51 -12.67 9.14
CA TRP A 298 -1.83 -11.54 8.49
C TRP A 298 -0.95 -12.05 7.35
N LEU A 299 -0.87 -11.30 6.26
CA LEU A 299 0.03 -11.54 5.14
C LEU A 299 0.75 -10.24 4.79
N PHE A 300 2.07 -10.23 4.96
CA PHE A 300 2.94 -9.12 4.57
C PHE A 300 3.66 -9.47 3.27
N ILE A 301 3.43 -8.70 2.21
CA ILE A 301 4.03 -8.88 0.88
C ILE A 301 5.02 -7.74 0.68
N ASN A 302 6.32 -8.03 0.53
CA ASN A 302 7.32 -6.97 0.40
C ASN A 302 8.45 -7.37 -0.55
N SER A 303 8.93 -6.38 -1.30
CA SER A 303 10.26 -6.47 -1.92
C SER A 303 11.34 -6.31 -0.86
N LYS A 304 12.41 -7.09 -0.94
CA LYS A 304 13.57 -6.96 -0.02
C LYS A 304 14.25 -5.60 -0.12
N GLY A 305 14.22 -4.97 -1.29
CA GLY A 305 14.82 -3.68 -1.55
C GLY A 305 13.83 -2.60 -1.96
N ASP A 306 12.56 -2.69 -1.53
CA ASP A 306 11.45 -1.81 -1.95
C ASP A 306 11.88 -0.34 -2.07
N LEU A 307 11.85 0.18 -3.30
CA LEU A 307 12.42 1.49 -3.62
C LEU A 307 11.68 2.63 -2.94
N THR A 308 10.35 2.57 -2.92
CA THR A 308 9.51 3.64 -2.35
C THR A 308 9.65 3.70 -0.84
N GLN A 309 9.66 2.55 -0.17
CA GLN A 309 9.89 2.52 1.28
C GLN A 309 11.27 3.10 1.64
N ARG A 310 12.30 2.80 0.85
CA ARG A 310 13.65 3.38 1.03
C ARG A 310 13.71 4.88 0.74
N TYR A 311 12.89 5.39 -0.18
CA TYR A 311 12.72 6.83 -0.39
C TYR A 311 12.04 7.52 0.79
N PHE A 312 10.98 6.94 1.35
CA PHE A 312 10.35 7.49 2.57
C PHE A 312 11.25 7.38 3.79
N TYR A 313 12.10 6.34 3.87
CA TYR A 313 13.13 6.25 4.88
C TYR A 313 14.08 7.45 4.80
N ALA A 314 14.60 7.78 3.60
CA ALA A 314 15.45 8.95 3.39
C ALA A 314 14.71 10.27 3.65
N LEU A 315 13.43 10.38 3.25
CA LEU A 315 12.60 11.55 3.54
C LEU A 315 12.46 11.81 5.04
N LEU A 316 12.27 10.76 5.84
CA LEU A 316 12.21 10.87 7.29
C LEU A 316 13.57 11.26 7.90
N GLU A 317 14.67 10.70 7.38
CA GLU A 317 16.02 10.95 7.90
C GLU A 317 16.57 12.34 7.54
N GLU A 318 16.38 12.77 6.30
CA GLU A 318 17.00 13.97 5.73
C GLU A 318 16.06 15.17 5.67
N GLY A 319 14.74 14.96 5.81
CA GLY A 319 13.73 15.95 5.46
C GLY A 319 13.60 16.15 3.95
N ILE A 320 12.69 17.00 3.52
CA ILE A 320 12.53 17.30 2.08
C ILE A 320 13.75 18.03 1.51
N GLU A 321 14.56 18.68 2.34
CA GLU A 321 15.81 19.33 1.95
C GLU A 321 16.85 18.37 1.36
N GLY A 322 16.74 17.08 1.64
CA GLY A 322 17.54 16.03 1.01
C GLY A 322 17.13 15.72 -0.43
N TYR A 323 15.98 16.22 -0.90
CA TYR A 323 15.51 15.98 -2.26
C TYR A 323 16.40 16.68 -3.32
N PRO A 324 16.82 15.99 -4.40
CA PRO A 324 16.54 14.58 -4.70
C PRO A 324 17.40 13.62 -3.89
N PHE A 325 16.75 12.61 -3.29
CA PHE A 325 17.43 11.59 -2.47
C PHE A 325 18.31 10.69 -3.33
N THR A 326 19.63 10.87 -3.26
CA THR A 326 20.60 10.06 -4.02
C THR A 326 21.21 8.92 -3.22
N ASP A 327 21.23 9.04 -1.89
CA ASP A 327 21.92 8.11 -0.99
C ASP A 327 20.91 7.35 -0.12
N LEU A 328 20.13 6.46 -0.75
CA LEU A 328 19.15 5.64 -0.03
C LEU A 328 19.84 4.58 0.84
N VAL A 329 19.25 4.25 2.00
CA VAL A 329 19.61 3.06 2.80
C VAL A 329 19.76 1.84 1.88
N SER A 330 20.77 1.00 2.13
CA SER A 330 21.05 -0.13 1.24
C SER A 330 19.89 -1.14 1.25
N GLU A 331 19.69 -1.89 0.16
CA GLU A 331 18.67 -2.96 0.13
C GLU A 331 18.92 -3.99 1.23
N GLN A 332 20.18 -4.25 1.56
CA GLN A 332 20.56 -5.19 2.60
C GLN A 332 20.18 -4.69 4.00
N ASP A 333 20.47 -3.43 4.32
CA ASP A 333 20.16 -2.86 5.63
C ASP A 333 18.66 -2.67 5.79
N PHE A 334 17.97 -2.17 4.75
CA PHE A 334 16.50 -2.07 4.73
C PHE A 334 15.83 -3.44 4.93
N TYR A 335 16.31 -4.48 4.24
CA TYR A 335 15.80 -5.84 4.42
C TYR A 335 16.04 -6.36 5.85
N ALA A 336 17.20 -6.04 6.44
CA ALA A 336 17.51 -6.43 7.81
C ALA A 336 16.54 -5.78 8.81
N ASP A 337 16.26 -4.50 8.67
CA ASP A 337 15.32 -3.77 9.52
C ASP A 337 13.89 -4.29 9.36
N MET A 338 13.43 -4.49 8.12
CA MET A 338 12.14 -5.14 7.84
C MET A 338 12.03 -6.53 8.47
N SER A 339 13.09 -7.33 8.40
CA SER A 339 13.09 -8.68 8.95
C SER A 339 12.95 -8.65 10.48
N VAL A 340 13.62 -7.72 11.17
CA VAL A 340 13.48 -7.54 12.63
C VAL A 340 12.03 -7.22 13.01
N ILE A 341 11.37 -6.34 12.25
CA ILE A 341 9.97 -5.98 12.49
C ILE A 341 9.04 -7.18 12.30
N LEU A 342 9.16 -7.89 11.19
CA LEU A 342 8.29 -9.03 10.88
C LEU A 342 8.55 -10.23 11.80
N ASP A 343 9.80 -10.44 12.25
CA ASP A 343 10.15 -11.45 13.25
C ASP A 343 9.51 -11.14 14.61
N ALA A 344 9.41 -9.86 15.00
CA ALA A 344 8.70 -9.45 16.21
C ALA A 344 7.22 -9.85 16.16
N TYR A 345 6.54 -9.55 15.04
CA TYR A 345 5.14 -9.95 14.84
C TYR A 345 4.94 -11.47 14.85
N GLN A 346 5.84 -12.22 14.21
CA GLN A 346 5.81 -13.69 14.23
C GLN A 346 6.06 -14.28 15.63
N SER A 347 6.77 -13.54 16.50
CA SER A 347 7.05 -13.99 17.87
C SER A 347 5.81 -13.96 18.77
N ILE A 348 4.87 -13.05 18.51
CA ILE A 348 3.62 -12.92 19.28
C ILE A 348 2.44 -13.66 18.65
N SER A 349 2.49 -13.95 17.35
CA SER A 349 1.41 -14.64 16.63
C SER A 349 1.91 -15.64 15.60
N THR A 350 1.42 -16.88 15.72
CA THR A 350 1.68 -17.94 14.74
C THR A 350 0.87 -17.79 13.46
N ARG A 351 0.16 -16.66 13.26
CA ARG A 351 -0.72 -16.39 12.12
C ARG A 351 -0.19 -15.28 11.20
N ILE A 352 1.07 -14.89 11.39
CA ILE A 352 1.77 -13.93 10.53
C ILE A 352 2.45 -14.67 9.40
N THR A 353 2.02 -14.38 8.16
CA THR A 353 2.65 -14.89 6.94
C THR A 353 3.46 -13.77 6.27
N THR A 354 4.66 -14.07 5.79
CA THR A 354 5.49 -13.13 5.03
C THR A 354 5.79 -13.69 3.64
N PHE A 355 5.76 -12.81 2.63
CA PHE A 355 6.05 -13.10 1.24
C PHE A 355 7.09 -12.10 0.76
N TYR A 356 8.36 -12.52 0.74
CA TYR A 356 9.45 -11.66 0.28
C TYR A 356 9.71 -11.87 -1.21
N VAL A 357 9.93 -10.77 -1.93
CA VAL A 357 10.29 -10.77 -3.35
C VAL A 357 11.66 -10.12 -3.52
N GLU A 358 12.52 -10.71 -4.34
CA GLU A 358 13.82 -10.11 -4.67
C GLU A 358 13.65 -8.82 -5.49
N GLY A 359 14.53 -7.84 -5.26
CA GLY A 359 14.54 -6.56 -5.98
C GLY A 359 13.77 -5.45 -5.29
N THR A 360 13.44 -4.40 -6.07
CA THR A 360 13.06 -3.08 -5.56
C THR A 360 11.64 -2.64 -5.91
N LYS A 361 10.80 -3.56 -6.39
CA LYS A 361 9.43 -3.25 -6.79
C LYS A 361 8.62 -2.72 -5.61
N HIS A 362 7.70 -1.82 -5.89
CA HIS A 362 6.72 -1.34 -4.95
C HIS A 362 5.32 -1.72 -5.45
N VAL A 363 4.50 -2.30 -4.58
CA VAL A 363 3.13 -2.80 -4.82
C VAL A 363 3.06 -3.97 -5.81
N PHE A 364 2.45 -5.07 -5.37
CA PHE A 364 2.26 -6.27 -6.17
C PHE A 364 0.79 -6.49 -6.53
N LEU A 365 -0.13 -6.20 -5.61
CA LEU A 365 -1.56 -6.52 -5.73
C LEU A 365 -2.29 -5.67 -6.77
N ALA A 366 -1.77 -4.51 -7.15
CA ALA A 366 -2.33 -3.67 -8.20
C ALA A 366 -2.01 -4.17 -9.62
N ASP A 367 -1.06 -5.09 -9.79
CA ASP A 367 -0.65 -5.58 -11.10
C ASP A 367 -1.61 -6.62 -11.67
N THR A 368 -1.87 -6.57 -12.98
CA THR A 368 -2.72 -7.56 -13.68
C THR A 368 -2.22 -9.00 -13.55
N ASN A 369 -0.94 -9.22 -13.27
CA ASN A 369 -0.33 -10.53 -13.08
C ASN A 369 0.09 -10.79 -11.63
N PHE A 370 -0.54 -10.12 -10.65
CA PHE A 370 -0.14 -10.20 -9.24
C PHE A 370 0.00 -11.63 -8.73
N THR A 371 -0.85 -12.55 -9.19
CA THR A 371 -0.83 -13.98 -8.83
C THR A 371 0.46 -14.70 -9.20
N SER A 372 1.21 -14.19 -10.18
CA SER A 372 2.38 -14.82 -10.76
C SER A 372 3.70 -14.33 -10.17
N TYR A 373 3.68 -13.36 -9.24
CA TYR A 373 4.90 -12.97 -8.55
C TYR A 373 5.47 -14.13 -7.75
N GLN A 374 6.79 -14.30 -7.84
CA GLN A 374 7.49 -15.39 -7.17
C GLN A 374 8.24 -14.84 -5.95
N SER A 375 8.09 -15.50 -4.80
CA SER A 375 8.88 -15.17 -3.61
C SER A 375 10.34 -15.59 -3.76
N ASP A 376 11.19 -15.12 -2.84
CA ASP A 376 12.56 -15.58 -2.65
C ASP A 376 12.68 -17.09 -2.32
N GLU A 377 11.60 -17.70 -1.81
CA GLU A 377 11.45 -19.14 -1.61
C GLU A 377 10.89 -19.89 -2.83
N GLY A 378 10.58 -19.18 -3.92
CA GLY A 378 10.07 -19.77 -5.15
C GLY A 378 8.55 -20.02 -5.19
N LEU A 379 7.79 -19.52 -4.22
CA LEU A 379 6.33 -19.66 -4.16
C LEU A 379 5.63 -18.59 -4.99
N LEU A 380 4.52 -18.93 -5.65
CA LEU A 380 3.71 -17.95 -6.37
C LEU A 380 2.75 -17.23 -5.42
N LEU A 381 2.61 -15.91 -5.57
CA LEU A 381 1.75 -15.09 -4.70
C LEU A 381 0.29 -15.56 -4.74
N GLY A 382 -0.21 -15.96 -5.91
CA GLY A 382 -1.56 -16.50 -6.05
C GLY A 382 -1.77 -17.80 -5.27
N ASP A 383 -0.76 -18.68 -5.22
CA ASP A 383 -0.82 -19.93 -4.46
C ASP A 383 -0.82 -19.63 -2.95
N VAL A 384 0.03 -18.69 -2.52
CA VAL A 384 0.11 -18.24 -1.12
C VAL A 384 -1.19 -17.60 -0.68
N LEU A 385 -1.79 -16.71 -1.47
CA LEU A 385 -3.08 -16.08 -1.18
C LEU A 385 -4.20 -17.12 -1.05
N ASN A 386 -4.30 -18.08 -1.98
CA ASN A 386 -5.31 -19.14 -1.92
C ASN A 386 -5.17 -20.01 -0.66
N ALA A 387 -3.95 -20.39 -0.29
CA ALA A 387 -3.69 -21.16 0.91
C ALA A 387 -3.98 -20.35 2.19
N TRP A 388 -3.54 -19.08 2.21
CA TRP A 388 -3.69 -18.17 3.34
C TRP A 388 -5.16 -17.86 3.64
N LEU A 389 -5.98 -17.68 2.61
CA LEU A 389 -7.42 -17.40 2.75
C LEU A 389 -8.20 -18.48 3.52
N VAL A 390 -7.68 -19.70 3.61
CA VAL A 390 -8.34 -20.82 4.29
C VAL A 390 -7.53 -21.38 5.48
N SER A 391 -6.34 -20.84 5.75
CA SER A 391 -5.44 -21.32 6.80
C SER A 391 -5.78 -20.79 8.20
N ASP A 392 -5.61 -21.62 9.23
CA ASP A 392 -5.69 -21.16 10.63
C ASP A 392 -4.30 -20.96 11.28
N SER A 393 -3.26 -20.88 10.47
CA SER A 393 -1.87 -20.65 10.88
C SER A 393 -1.05 -19.97 9.78
N SER A 394 0.13 -19.49 10.14
CA SER A 394 1.15 -18.98 9.21
C SER A 394 1.54 -20.06 8.19
N LEU A 395 1.93 -19.61 6.99
CA LEU A 395 2.47 -20.46 5.94
C LEU A 395 4.01 -20.51 5.94
N ASN A 396 4.69 -19.71 6.77
CA ASN A 396 6.16 -19.59 6.83
C ASN A 396 6.85 -20.79 7.50
N SER A 397 6.25 -21.97 7.45
CA SER A 397 6.80 -23.21 8.01
C SER A 397 6.29 -24.44 7.25
N ASN A 398 6.97 -24.73 6.13
CA ASN A 398 7.13 -26.10 5.62
C ASN A 398 8.34 -26.24 4.67
N THR A 399 9.54 -25.82 5.09
CA THR A 399 10.80 -26.39 4.58
C THR A 399 10.98 -27.82 5.13
N THR A 400 10.12 -28.75 4.73
CA THR A 400 10.36 -30.20 4.49
C THR A 400 9.04 -30.97 4.43
N ALA A 401 8.46 -31.16 3.23
CA ALA A 401 7.74 -32.38 2.83
C ALA A 401 7.37 -32.36 1.34
N VAL A 402 8.35 -32.59 0.46
CA VAL A 402 8.03 -33.18 -0.84
C VAL A 402 7.68 -34.65 -0.58
N THR A 403 6.41 -34.95 -0.30
CA THR A 403 5.89 -36.31 -0.41
C THR A 403 5.74 -36.65 -1.88
N SER A 404 6.83 -37.10 -2.50
CA SER A 404 6.78 -37.85 -3.75
C SER A 404 6.41 -39.30 -3.44
N SER A 405 5.13 -39.62 -3.51
CA SER A 405 4.66 -41.01 -3.58
C SER A 405 4.84 -41.53 -5.01
N SER A 406 5.85 -42.36 -5.25
CA SER A 406 5.71 -43.56 -6.09
C SER A 406 6.94 -44.45 -5.95
N GLY A 407 6.67 -45.73 -5.73
CA GLY A 407 7.66 -46.73 -5.39
C GLY A 407 8.43 -47.30 -6.58
N SER A 408 9.58 -47.87 -6.22
CA SER A 408 10.25 -49.03 -6.81
C SER A 408 10.42 -49.09 -8.32
N SER A 409 11.68 -49.00 -8.75
CA SER A 409 12.39 -50.19 -9.25
C SER A 409 13.91 -49.96 -9.28
N ALA A 410 14.63 -50.94 -8.77
CA ALA A 410 16.07 -51.02 -8.76
C ALA A 410 16.65 -51.19 -10.17
N THR A 411 17.80 -50.57 -10.47
CA THR A 411 18.93 -51.28 -11.09
C THR A 411 20.24 -50.56 -10.79
N THR A 412 21.21 -51.33 -10.32
CA THR A 412 22.63 -51.05 -10.09
C THR A 412 23.40 -50.70 -11.37
N THR A 413 24.38 -49.80 -11.28
CA THR A 413 25.74 -50.02 -11.83
C THR A 413 26.74 -49.01 -11.27
N ASP A 414 27.90 -49.55 -10.87
CA ASP A 414 29.12 -48.89 -10.42
C ASP A 414 29.69 -47.83 -11.38
N ALA A 415 30.37 -46.81 -10.83
CA ALA A 415 31.82 -46.62 -11.05
C ALA A 415 32.36 -45.38 -10.32
N THR A 416 33.33 -45.66 -9.44
CA THR A 416 34.44 -44.83 -8.96
C THR A 416 35.03 -43.85 -9.99
N THR A 417 35.51 -42.67 -9.59
CA THR A 417 36.92 -42.39 -9.22
C THR A 417 37.15 -40.88 -8.98
N ALA A 418 38.12 -40.61 -8.11
CA ALA A 418 38.50 -39.38 -7.44
C ALA A 418 39.32 -38.34 -8.24
N SER A 419 39.35 -37.13 -7.67
CA SER A 419 40.46 -36.14 -7.64
C SER A 419 40.84 -35.50 -8.98
N SER A 420 41.40 -34.29 -9.09
CA SER A 420 42.19 -33.47 -8.17
C SER A 420 42.32 -32.06 -8.75
N THR A 421 42.49 -31.07 -7.86
CA THR A 421 43.35 -29.86 -7.98
C THR A 421 44.11 -29.64 -9.29
N ASN A 422 44.19 -28.43 -9.85
CA ASN A 422 45.06 -27.36 -9.34
C ASN A 422 45.00 -26.07 -10.19
N SER A 423 45.34 -24.99 -9.51
CA SER A 423 45.72 -23.64 -9.92
C SER A 423 46.46 -23.43 -11.25
N GLY A 424 46.29 -22.24 -11.84
CA GLY A 424 47.31 -21.64 -12.71
C GLY A 424 46.83 -20.39 -13.46
N THR A 425 47.05 -19.20 -12.89
CA THR A 425 47.25 -17.95 -13.66
C THR A 425 48.62 -18.05 -14.36
N PRO A 426 48.86 -17.39 -15.51
CA PRO A 426 49.35 -16.01 -15.45
C PRO A 426 49.01 -15.14 -16.69
N GLY A 427 49.33 -13.84 -16.62
CA GLY A 427 49.95 -13.16 -17.77
C GLY A 427 49.28 -11.89 -18.28
N SER A 428 49.85 -10.77 -17.87
CA SER A 428 49.67 -9.39 -18.36
C SER A 428 49.99 -9.21 -19.86
N SER A 429 49.28 -8.31 -20.54
CA SER A 429 49.85 -7.49 -21.61
C SER A 429 49.11 -6.16 -21.80
N THR A 430 49.90 -5.09 -21.72
CA THR A 430 49.67 -3.68 -22.07
C THR A 430 49.30 -3.44 -23.55
N THR A 431 48.48 -2.43 -23.85
CA THR A 431 48.74 -1.43 -24.93
C THR A 431 47.76 -0.24 -24.91
N SER A 432 48.36 0.95 -24.76
CA SER A 432 48.17 2.24 -25.42
C SER A 432 46.80 2.81 -25.87
N ALA A 433 46.67 4.08 -25.49
CA ALA A 433 45.68 5.11 -25.80
C ALA A 433 45.24 5.29 -27.26
N THR A 434 44.00 5.78 -27.43
CA THR A 434 43.64 6.74 -28.49
C THR A 434 42.54 7.66 -27.99
N SER A 435 42.75 8.96 -28.19
CA SER A 435 41.85 10.09 -27.96
C SER A 435 40.62 10.08 -28.88
N THR A 436 39.43 10.46 -28.41
CA THR A 436 38.60 11.56 -28.98
C THR A 436 37.27 11.76 -28.26
N ALA A 437 36.80 13.01 -28.34
CA ALA A 437 35.41 13.47 -28.31
C ALA A 437 34.68 13.54 -26.96
N SER A 438 34.74 14.75 -26.40
CA SER A 438 33.69 15.37 -25.60
C SER A 438 32.34 15.32 -26.33
N THR A 439 31.40 14.57 -25.76
CA THR A 439 29.96 14.71 -25.97
C THR A 439 29.32 15.02 -24.64
N THR A 440 28.79 16.24 -24.52
CA THR A 440 27.81 16.63 -23.52
C THR A 440 26.60 15.70 -23.60
N SER A 441 26.52 14.74 -22.68
CA SER A 441 25.29 14.00 -22.41
C SER A 441 24.45 14.81 -21.43
N SER A 442 23.35 15.35 -21.90
CA SER A 442 22.23 15.75 -21.05
C SER A 442 21.79 14.53 -20.25
N SER A 443 22.09 14.52 -18.95
CA SER A 443 21.52 13.58 -18.00
C SER A 443 20.03 13.89 -17.88
N THR A 444 19.19 13.12 -18.57
CA THR A 444 17.80 12.92 -18.16
C THR A 444 17.84 12.20 -16.82
N THR A 445 17.79 12.97 -15.73
CA THR A 445 17.42 12.47 -14.41
C THR A 445 16.04 11.87 -14.55
N SER A 446 15.96 10.54 -14.44
CA SER A 446 14.69 9.83 -14.28
C SER A 446 14.14 10.23 -12.91
N THR A 447 13.28 11.24 -12.87
CA THR A 447 12.50 11.57 -11.67
C THR A 447 11.60 10.37 -11.37
N THR A 448 11.95 9.62 -10.33
CA THR A 448 11.13 8.53 -9.82
C THR A 448 10.04 9.13 -8.94
N SER A 449 8.80 8.72 -9.15
CA SER A 449 7.64 9.17 -8.38
C SER A 449 7.61 8.48 -7.01
N PHE A 450 7.20 9.19 -5.96
CA PHE A 450 6.88 8.61 -4.64
C PHE A 450 5.55 7.85 -4.65
N CYS A 451 4.68 8.19 -5.61
CA CYS A 451 3.32 7.69 -5.74
C CYS A 451 3.17 6.75 -6.93
#